data_AF-H5XYR1-F1
#
_entry.id   AF-H5XYR1-F1
#
_cell.length_a   1.000
_cell.length_b   1.000
_cell.length_c   1.000
_cell.angle_alpha   90.00
_cell.angle_beta   90.00
_cell.angle_gamma   90.00
#
_symmetry.space_group_name_H-M   'P 1'
#
loop_
_entity.id
_entity.type
_entity.pdbx_description
1 polymer ?
#
loop_
_entity_poly.entity_id
_entity_poly.type
_entity_poly.pdbx_seq_one_letter_code
_entity_poly.pdbx_strand_id
1 'polypeptide(L)'
;MSIQPILPIMPLGALNPLTPTALETTPRVSSGEGAHKAGADFSKFLGDALREVDALQTKADTAGLALAAGQVQDLSEVMVALEKASLSLSLTVAARDKVIDAYNQIMRMQI
;
A
#
# COMPACT_ATOMS: atom_id res chain seq x y z
N MET A 1 6.76 66.80 -57.60
CA MET A 1 7.30 67.09 -56.26
C MET A 1 6.86 65.94 -55.36
N SER A 2 7.69 64.90 -55.31
CA SER A 2 7.40 63.62 -54.66
C SER A 2 7.79 63.72 -53.19
N ILE A 3 6.82 63.62 -52.28
CA ILE A 3 7.09 63.53 -50.84
C ILE A 3 6.75 62.10 -50.45
N GLN A 4 7.79 61.33 -50.10
CA GLN A 4 7.61 59.99 -49.54
C GLN A 4 7.12 60.12 -48.08
N PRO A 5 6.14 59.32 -47.63
CA PRO A 5 5.78 59.28 -46.22
C PRO A 5 6.87 58.57 -45.40
N ILE A 6 7.17 59.13 -44.24
CA ILE A 6 8.14 58.66 -43.27
C ILE A 6 7.57 57.43 -42.55
N LEU A 7 8.35 56.36 -42.42
CA LEU A 7 7.97 55.15 -41.68
C LEU A 7 7.77 55.46 -40.18
N PRO A 8 6.77 54.86 -39.51
CA PRO A 8 6.61 55.00 -38.07
C PRO A 8 7.71 54.25 -37.30
N ILE A 9 8.25 54.89 -36.26
CA ILE A 9 9.18 54.30 -35.30
C ILE A 9 8.47 53.23 -34.45
N MET A 10 9.06 52.03 -34.40
CA MET A 10 8.58 50.92 -33.57
C MET A 10 8.73 51.26 -32.07
N PRO A 11 7.77 50.88 -31.21
CA PRO A 11 7.97 51.00 -29.78
C PRO A 11 9.00 49.96 -29.31
N LEU A 12 9.90 50.41 -28.43
CA LEU A 12 10.90 49.57 -27.78
C LEU A 12 10.24 48.36 -27.11
N GLY A 13 10.87 47.19 -27.29
CA GLY A 13 10.35 45.88 -26.87
C GLY A 13 9.85 45.87 -25.44
N ALA A 14 8.64 45.33 -25.27
CA ALA A 14 8.10 44.99 -23.96
C ALA A 14 9.06 44.01 -23.27
N LEU A 15 9.50 44.40 -22.07
CA LEU A 15 10.38 43.60 -21.25
C LEU A 15 9.66 42.29 -20.91
N ASN A 16 10.22 41.18 -21.39
CA ASN A 16 9.78 39.84 -21.05
C ASN A 16 9.91 39.66 -19.52
N PRO A 17 8.82 39.41 -18.77
CA PRO A 17 8.96 39.12 -17.35
C PRO A 17 9.79 37.83 -17.23
N LEU A 18 10.86 37.91 -16.45
CA LEU A 18 11.70 36.77 -16.13
C LEU A 18 10.83 35.69 -15.51
N THR A 19 10.48 34.67 -16.30
CA THR A 19 9.98 33.40 -15.79
C THR A 19 11.11 32.81 -14.95
N PRO A 20 10.92 32.55 -13.65
CA PRO A 20 11.94 31.87 -12.87
C PRO A 20 11.99 30.41 -13.33
N THR A 21 12.86 30.13 -14.29
CA THR A 21 13.41 28.81 -14.49
C THR A 21 14.53 28.64 -13.46
N ALA A 22 14.24 27.97 -12.36
CA ALA A 22 15.12 26.97 -11.74
C ALA A 22 14.55 26.50 -10.39
N LEU A 23 14.62 25.17 -10.19
CA LEU A 23 14.45 24.41 -8.94
C LEU A 23 12.97 24.28 -8.53
N GLU A 24 12.36 23.10 -8.47
CA GLU A 24 12.90 21.78 -8.16
C GLU A 24 11.84 20.78 -8.65
N THR A 25 12.27 19.68 -9.26
CA THR A 25 11.47 18.46 -9.38
C THR A 25 11.25 17.92 -7.97
N THR A 26 10.35 18.55 -7.21
CA THR A 26 9.68 17.84 -6.13
C THR A 26 8.78 16.83 -6.82
N PRO A 27 8.91 15.53 -6.54
CA PRO A 27 7.89 14.58 -6.96
C PRO A 27 6.63 15.04 -6.23
N ARG A 28 5.73 15.71 -6.96
CA ARG A 28 4.37 15.96 -6.50
C ARG A 28 3.78 14.57 -6.35
N VAL A 29 3.86 14.03 -5.14
CA VAL A 29 3.10 12.85 -4.75
C VAL A 29 1.65 13.25 -4.97
N SER A 30 1.08 12.80 -6.09
CA SER A 30 -0.36 12.80 -6.29
C SER A 30 -0.94 11.97 -5.15
N SER A 31 -1.41 12.65 -4.11
CA SER A 31 -1.92 12.04 -2.88
C SER A 31 -3.22 11.23 -3.07
N GLY A 32 -3.67 11.02 -4.31
CA GLY A 32 -4.86 10.23 -4.63
C GLY A 32 -4.57 8.86 -5.26
N GLU A 33 -3.61 8.79 -6.19
CA GLU A 33 -3.40 7.57 -7.00
C GLU A 33 -2.49 6.52 -6.33
N GLY A 34 -1.47 6.97 -5.60
CA GLY A 34 -0.54 6.06 -4.91
C GLY A 34 -1.19 5.36 -3.71
N ALA A 35 -2.04 6.07 -2.96
CA ALA A 35 -2.75 5.52 -1.80
C ALA A 35 -3.78 4.47 -2.20
N HIS A 36 -4.45 4.64 -3.36
CA HIS A 36 -5.45 3.69 -3.82
C HIS A 36 -4.82 2.39 -4.35
N LYS A 37 -3.68 2.47 -5.07
CA LYS A 37 -2.90 1.29 -5.43
C LYS A 37 -2.35 0.57 -4.20
N ALA A 38 -1.75 1.29 -3.26
CA ALA A 38 -1.23 0.71 -2.02
C ALA A 38 -2.32 0.01 -1.19
N GLY A 39 -3.54 0.54 -1.17
CA GLY A 39 -4.69 -0.11 -0.52
C GLY A 39 -5.10 -1.41 -1.20
N ALA A 40 -5.13 -1.46 -2.53
CA ALA A 40 -5.42 -2.67 -3.29
C ALA A 40 -4.33 -3.74 -3.11
N ASP A 41 -3.06 -3.33 -3.11
CA ASP A 41 -1.91 -4.22 -2.90
C ASP A 41 -1.90 -4.78 -1.47
N PHE A 42 -2.21 -3.95 -0.47
CA PHE A 42 -2.36 -4.40 0.92
C PHE A 42 -3.53 -5.38 1.09
N SER A 43 -4.69 -5.09 0.47
CA SER A 43 -5.86 -5.95 0.55
C SER A 43 -5.60 -7.33 -0.07
N LYS A 44 -4.85 -7.37 -1.18
CA LYS A 44 -4.35 -8.61 -1.79
C LYS A 44 -3.39 -9.36 -0.85
N PHE A 45 -2.38 -8.68 -0.31
CA PHE A 45 -1.43 -9.27 0.64
C PHE A 45 -2.14 -9.85 1.87
N LEU A 46 -3.09 -9.12 2.44
CA LEU A 46 -3.88 -9.58 3.58
C LEU A 46 -4.73 -10.80 3.21
N GLY A 47 -5.34 -10.82 2.02
CA GLY A 47 -6.09 -11.97 1.52
C GLY A 47 -5.22 -13.21 1.33
N ASP A 48 -3.97 -13.04 0.87
CA ASP A 48 -3.02 -14.14 0.72
C ASP A 48 -2.52 -14.63 2.09
N ALA A 49 -2.21 -13.73 3.03
CA ALA A 49 -1.84 -14.10 4.40
C ALA A 49 -2.98 -14.85 5.12
N LEU A 50 -4.24 -14.46 4.93
CA LEU A 50 -5.40 -15.15 5.47
C LEU A 50 -5.53 -16.58 4.91
N ARG A 51 -5.28 -16.77 3.61
CA ARG A 51 -5.23 -18.12 3.00
C ARG A 51 -4.11 -18.96 3.57
N GLU A 52 -2.96 -18.36 3.88
CA GLU A 52 -1.84 -19.07 4.49
C GLU A 52 -2.17 -19.56 5.90
N VAL A 53 -2.87 -18.74 6.70
CA VAL A 53 -3.37 -19.15 8.02
C VAL A 53 -4.40 -20.28 7.91
N ASP A 54 -5.33 -20.20 6.96
CA ASP A 54 -6.31 -21.26 6.69
C ASP A 54 -5.64 -22.59 6.30
N ALA A 55 -4.60 -22.51 5.46
CA ALA A 55 -3.78 -23.67 5.09
C ALA A 55 -3.03 -24.26 6.30
N LEU A 56 -2.47 -23.41 7.17
CA LEU A 56 -1.81 -23.84 8.41
C LEU A 56 -2.80 -24.53 9.36
N GLN A 57 -4.01 -23.99 9.49
CA GLN A 57 -5.07 -24.54 10.33
C GLN A 57 -5.53 -25.89 9.81
N THR A 58 -5.76 -26.03 8.50
CA THR A 58 -6.12 -27.30 7.85
C THR A 58 -5.02 -28.35 8.01
N LYS A 59 -3.75 -27.95 7.92
CA LYS A 59 -2.60 -28.83 8.19
C LYS A 59 -2.59 -29.34 9.62
N ALA A 60 -2.80 -28.45 10.59
CA ALA A 60 -2.85 -28.82 12.00
C ALA A 60 -4.01 -29.79 12.29
N ASP A 61 -5.19 -29.55 11.68
CA ASP A 61 -6.35 -30.43 11.80
C ASP A 61 -6.09 -31.82 11.23
N THR A 62 -5.51 -31.88 10.02
CA THR A 62 -5.16 -33.13 9.35
C THR A 62 -4.10 -33.92 10.15
N ALA A 63 -3.10 -33.23 10.67
CA ALA A 63 -2.06 -33.81 11.49
C ALA A 63 -2.61 -34.34 12.83
N GLY A 64 -3.54 -33.60 13.46
CA GLY A 64 -4.25 -34.03 14.67
C GLY A 64 -5.12 -35.26 14.43
N LEU A 65 -5.86 -35.30 13.31
CA LEU A 65 -6.67 -36.45 12.90
C LEU A 65 -5.81 -37.69 12.62
N ALA A 66 -4.70 -37.53 11.91
CA ALA A 66 -3.79 -38.63 11.61
C ALA A 66 -3.13 -39.21 12.88
N LEU A 67 -2.89 -38.35 13.89
CA LEU A 67 -2.39 -38.77 15.19
C LEU A 67 -3.45 -39.49 16.03
N ALA A 68 -4.69 -38.98 16.05
CA ALA A 68 -5.82 -39.65 16.69
C ALA A 68 -6.17 -41.01 16.03
N ALA A 69 -5.94 -41.14 14.72
CA ALA A 69 -6.10 -42.38 13.97
C ALA A 69 -4.94 -43.38 14.18
N GLY A 70 -3.91 -43.00 14.96
CA GLY A 70 -2.73 -43.84 15.22
C GLY A 70 -1.78 -43.99 14.03
N GLN A 71 -1.94 -43.17 12.98
CA GLN A 71 -1.13 -43.21 11.76
C GLN A 71 0.16 -42.38 11.85
N VAL A 72 0.35 -41.60 12.92
CA VAL A 72 1.51 -40.71 13.09
C VAL A 72 2.33 -41.15 14.30
N GLN A 73 3.61 -41.48 14.08
CA GLN A 73 4.58 -41.75 15.15
C GLN A 73 5.16 -40.46 15.76
N ASP A 74 5.09 -39.34 15.03
CA ASP A 74 5.74 -38.07 15.38
C ASP A 74 4.76 -37.05 15.99
N LEU A 75 4.48 -37.22 17.28
CA LEU A 75 3.70 -36.27 18.10
C LEU A 75 4.27 -34.85 18.10
N SER A 76 5.58 -34.73 17.99
CA SER A 76 6.32 -33.47 17.88
C SER A 76 5.89 -32.65 16.64
N GLU A 77 5.67 -33.29 15.50
CA GLU A 77 5.30 -32.59 14.26
C GLU A 77 3.89 -32.00 14.35
N VAL A 78 2.96 -32.72 14.98
CA VAL A 78 1.59 -32.25 15.22
C VAL A 78 1.56 -31.09 16.21
N MET A 79 2.31 -31.18 17.31
CA MET A 79 2.44 -30.09 18.28
C MET A 79 3.03 -28.84 17.62
N VAL A 80 4.07 -28.98 16.80
CA VAL A 80 4.67 -27.85 16.06
C VAL A 80 3.68 -27.25 15.06
N ALA A 81 2.89 -28.07 14.36
CA ALA A 81 1.87 -27.60 13.43
C ALA A 81 0.77 -26.80 14.16
N LEU A 82 0.29 -27.31 15.30
CA LEU A 82 -0.69 -26.64 16.15
C LEU A 82 -0.17 -25.30 16.68
N GLU A 83 1.08 -25.27 17.15
CA GLU A 83 1.68 -24.06 17.71
C GLU A 83 1.90 -22.98 16.65
N LYS A 84 2.33 -23.38 15.44
CA LYS A 84 2.41 -22.49 14.27
C LYS A 84 1.04 -21.94 13.89
N ALA A 85 0.01 -22.78 13.85
CA ALA A 85 -1.34 -22.34 13.50
C ALA A 85 -1.88 -21.33 14.52
N SER A 86 -1.71 -21.62 15.82
CA SER A 86 -2.13 -20.73 16.91
C SER A 86 -1.41 -19.37 16.85
N LEU A 87 -0.08 -19.37 16.74
CA LEU A 87 0.71 -18.13 16.65
C LEU A 87 0.34 -17.30 15.42
N SER A 88 0.18 -17.95 14.27
CA SER A 88 -0.18 -17.26 13.01
C SER A 88 -1.58 -16.64 13.09
N LEU A 89 -2.53 -17.33 13.74
CA LEU A 89 -3.86 -16.80 13.98
C LEU A 89 -3.81 -15.58 14.91
N SER A 90 -3.09 -15.66 16.03
CA SER A 90 -2.94 -14.52 16.95
C SER A 90 -2.31 -13.32 16.27
N LEU A 91 -1.27 -13.53 15.46
CA LEU A 91 -0.63 -12.46 14.68
C LEU A 91 -1.62 -11.83 13.67
N THR A 92 -2.45 -12.64 13.03
CA THR A 92 -3.47 -12.18 12.08
C THR A 92 -4.52 -11.30 12.77
N VAL A 93 -4.96 -11.68 13.97
CA VAL A 93 -5.89 -10.85 14.76
C VAL A 93 -5.25 -9.51 15.12
N ALA A 94 -4.00 -9.52 15.60
CA ALA A 94 -3.28 -8.29 15.92
C ALA A 94 -3.09 -7.37 14.70
N ALA A 95 -2.78 -7.95 13.53
CA ALA A 95 -2.68 -7.21 12.28
C ALA A 95 -4.04 -6.61 11.87
N ARG A 96 -5.13 -7.38 11.95
CA ARG A 96 -6.50 -6.91 11.69
C ARG A 96 -6.85 -5.71 12.57
N ASP A 97 -6.59 -5.82 13.87
CA ASP A 97 -6.91 -4.76 14.82
C ASP A 97 -6.10 -3.50 14.50
N LYS A 98 -4.82 -3.63 14.15
CA LYS A 98 -3.97 -2.49 13.77
C LYS A 98 -4.43 -1.78 12.49
N VAL A 99 -4.93 -2.54 11.52
CA VAL A 99 -5.49 -1.99 10.26
C VAL A 99 -6.77 -1.21 10.54
N ILE A 100 -7.65 -1.74 11.39
CA ILE A 100 -8.88 -1.05 11.80
C ILE A 100 -8.53 0.25 12.53
N ASP A 101 -7.55 0.22 13.43
CA ASP A 101 -7.06 1.43 14.12
C ASP A 101 -6.49 2.47 13.15
N ALA A 102 -5.68 2.06 12.18
CA ALA A 102 -5.12 2.97 11.18
C ALA A 102 -6.22 3.64 10.34
N TYR A 103 -7.24 2.87 9.91
CA TYR A 103 -8.40 3.40 9.21
C TYR A 103 -9.16 4.42 10.08
N ASN A 104 -9.42 4.09 11.35
CA ASN A 104 -10.07 4.99 12.30
C ASN A 104 -9.27 6.26 12.56
N GLN A 105 -7.93 6.18 12.59
CA GLN A 105 -7.05 7.33 12.81
C GLN A 105 -7.08 8.31 11.63
N ILE A 106 -7.09 7.81 10.38
CA ILE A 106 -7.20 8.65 9.18
C ILE A 106 -8.52 9.42 9.17
N MET A 107 -9.62 8.77 9.55
CA MET A 107 -10.94 9.41 9.64
C MET A 107 -11.00 10.53 10.69
N ARG A 108 -10.23 10.41 11.79
CA ARG A 108 -10.16 11.42 12.85
C ARG A 108 -9.33 12.65 12.47
N MET A 109 -8.54 12.61 11.39
CA MET A 109 -7.76 13.77 10.93
C MET A 109 -8.54 14.74 10.03
N GLN A 110 -9.72 14.37 9.51
CA GLN A 110 -10.50 15.17 8.56
C GLN A 110 -11.58 16.07 9.21
N ILE A 111 -11.45 16.38 10.50
CA ILE A 111 -12.41 17.23 11.21
C ILE A 111 -11.69 18.36 11.92
#